data_AF-A0A7Y3AWF1-F1
#
_entry.id   AF-A0A7Y3AWF1-F1
#
_cell.length_a   1.000
_cell.length_b   1.000
_cell.length_c   1.000
_cell.angle_alpha   90.00
_cell.angle_beta   90.00
_cell.angle_gamma   90.00
#
_symmetry.space_group_name_H-M   'P 1'
#
loop_
_entity.id
_entity.type
_entity.pdbx_description
1 polymer ?
#
loop_
_entity_poly.entity_id
_entity_poly.type
_entity_poly.pdbx_seq_one_letter_code
_entity_poly.pdbx_strand_id
1 'polypeptide(L)'
;MKTLRLILGDQLNRHHSWFNQVNDDHIYVMFEMRQETDYVKQHIQKVIGFFSAMRHFEKALKSNGHRVIYYRINDKKNTQQL
;
A
#
# COMPACT_ATOMS: atom_id res chain seq x y z
N MET A 1 19.95 -9.65 3.41
CA MET A 1 19.21 -9.55 4.70
C MET A 1 17.79 -9.20 4.36
N LYS A 2 16.79 -9.97 4.85
CA LYS A 2 15.39 -9.69 4.50
C LYS A 2 14.93 -8.35 5.09
N THR A 3 14.26 -7.54 4.28
CA THR A 3 13.76 -6.21 4.69
C THR A 3 12.29 -6.05 4.34
N LEU A 4 11.51 -5.62 5.31
CA LEU A 4 10.11 -5.25 5.13
C LEU A 4 10.00 -3.74 4.97
N ARG A 5 9.34 -3.28 3.90
CA ARG A 5 9.16 -1.86 3.57
C ARG A 5 7.67 -1.52 3.60
N LEU A 6 7.25 -0.84 4.66
CA LEU A 6 5.88 -0.33 4.78
C LEU A 6 5.71 0.92 3.91
N ILE A 7 4.64 0.97 3.11
CA ILE A 7 4.25 2.14 2.32
C ILE A 7 2.85 2.57 2.74
N LEU A 8 2.72 3.83 3.18
CA LEU A 8 1.45 4.43 3.56
C LEU A 8 0.73 5.06 2.36
N GLY A 9 -0.56 5.35 2.52
CA GLY A 9 -1.41 5.87 1.44
C GLY A 9 -1.00 7.24 0.89
N ASP A 10 -0.23 8.00 1.64
CA ASP A 10 0.31 9.33 1.29
C ASP A 10 1.76 9.29 0.77
N GLN A 11 2.41 8.11 0.78
CA GLN A 11 3.83 7.94 0.40
C GLN A 11 4.01 7.42 -1.04
N LEU A 12 3.01 7.58 -1.91
CA LEU A 12 2.95 6.98 -3.24
C LEU A 12 3.82 7.70 -4.27
N ASN A 13 5.13 7.75 -4.02
CA ASN A 13 6.13 8.36 -4.91
C ASN A 13 6.89 7.30 -5.72
N ARG A 14 6.61 7.23 -7.02
CA ARG A 14 7.28 6.29 -7.94
C ARG A 14 8.78 6.53 -8.12
N HIS A 15 9.28 7.72 -7.78
CA HIS A 15 10.68 8.10 -7.91
C HIS A 15 11.46 7.93 -6.59
N HIS A 16 10.85 7.31 -5.58
CA HIS A 16 11.55 7.05 -4.31
C HIS A 16 12.72 6.08 -4.54
N SER A 17 13.85 6.35 -3.88
CA SER A 17 15.11 5.60 -4.06
C SER A 17 15.00 4.09 -3.83
N TRP A 18 14.00 3.68 -3.05
CA TRP A 18 13.68 2.26 -2.82
C TRP A 18 13.41 1.48 -4.11
N PHE A 19 12.87 2.14 -5.14
CA PHE A 19 12.42 1.49 -6.38
C PHE A 19 13.45 1.57 -7.51
N ASN A 20 14.63 2.15 -7.26
CA ASN A 20 15.69 2.26 -8.28
C ASN A 20 16.25 0.88 -8.70
N GLN A 21 16.15 -0.12 -7.83
CA GLN A 21 16.63 -1.48 -8.07
C GLN A 21 15.67 -2.50 -7.48
N VAL A 22 15.51 -3.63 -8.18
CA VAL A 22 14.77 -4.80 -7.68
C VAL A 22 15.70 -5.62 -6.80
N ASN A 23 15.22 -6.03 -5.62
CA ASN A 23 15.96 -6.88 -4.70
C ASN A 23 14.99 -7.89 -4.07
N ASP A 24 15.29 -9.18 -4.22
CA ASP A 24 14.45 -10.28 -3.74
C ASP A 24 14.41 -10.42 -2.22
N ASP A 25 15.36 -9.82 -1.51
CA ASP A 25 15.33 -9.74 -0.05
C ASP A 25 14.33 -8.69 0.46
N HIS A 26 13.83 -7.80 -0.40
CA HIS A 26 12.88 -6.75 -0.01
C HIS A 26 11.44 -7.17 -0.29
N ILE A 27 10.56 -6.95 0.68
CA ILE A 27 9.12 -7.09 0.53
C ILE A 27 8.47 -5.75 0.88
N TYR A 28 7.68 -5.22 -0.04
CA TYR A 28 6.88 -4.03 0.17
C TYR A 28 5.50 -4.44 0.67
N VAL A 29 4.97 -3.70 1.64
CA VAL A 29 3.65 -3.98 2.22
C VAL A 29 2.78 -2.73 2.24
N MET A 30 1.52 -2.93 1.89
CA MET A 30 0.48 -1.90 1.88
C MET A 30 -0.85 -2.52 2.34
N PHE A 31 -1.63 -1.75 3.08
CA PHE A 31 -2.89 -2.21 3.66
C PHE A 31 -3.93 -1.10 3.54
N GLU A 32 -5.13 -1.41 3.04
CA GLU A 32 -6.28 -0.51 3.14
C GLU A 32 -6.92 -0.70 4.53
N MET A 33 -6.91 0.34 5.37
CA MET A 33 -7.33 0.26 6.77
C MET A 33 -8.60 1.09 7.01
N ARG A 34 -9.59 0.54 7.73
CA ARG A 34 -10.79 1.27 8.17
C ARG A 34 -10.48 2.33 9.23
N GLN A 35 -9.48 2.09 10.07
CA GLN A 35 -9.12 3.01 11.15
C GLN A 35 -8.70 4.41 10.65
N GLU A 36 -8.01 4.49 9.52
CA GLU A 36 -7.63 5.75 8.87
C GLU A 36 -8.85 6.54 8.34
N THR A 37 -10.00 5.87 8.19
CA THR A 37 -11.27 6.47 7.75
C THR A 37 -12.26 6.76 8.89
N ASP A 38 -12.02 6.22 10.08
CA ASP A 38 -13.00 6.24 11.18
C ASP A 38 -12.67 7.28 12.28
N TYR A 39 -11.45 7.82 12.34
CA TYR A 39 -11.08 8.87 13.32
C TYR A 39 -11.83 10.20 13.11
N VAL A 40 -12.20 10.50 11.86
CA VAL A 40 -13.04 11.64 11.49
C VAL A 40 -13.91 11.25 10.30
N LYS A 41 -15.06 11.90 10.15
CA LYS A 41 -15.90 11.72 8.95
C LYS A 41 -15.12 12.16 7.70
N GLN A 42 -14.56 11.20 6.96
CA GLN A 42 -13.87 11.48 5.72
C GLN A 42 -14.86 11.66 4.57
N HIS A 43 -14.50 12.50 3.60
CA HIS A 43 -15.24 12.60 2.35
C HIS A 43 -15.04 11.33 1.51
N ILE A 44 -16.11 10.75 0.95
CA ILE A 44 -16.04 9.46 0.24
C ILE A 44 -15.08 9.50 -0.96
N GLN A 45 -15.02 10.63 -1.68
CA GLN A 45 -14.08 10.80 -2.81
C GLN A 45 -12.62 10.79 -2.36
N LYS A 46 -12.32 11.31 -1.15
CA LYS A 46 -10.96 11.28 -0.61
C LYS A 46 -10.55 9.83 -0.34
N VAL A 47 -11.41 9.05 0.32
CA VAL A 47 -11.16 7.63 0.63
C VAL A 47 -10.96 6.81 -0.64
N ILE A 48 -11.88 6.94 -1.61
CA ILE A 48 -11.78 6.23 -2.89
C ILE A 48 -10.53 6.68 -3.67
N GLY A 49 -10.19 7.97 -3.61
CA GLY A 49 -8.97 8.52 -4.23
C GLY A 49 -7.71 7.86 -3.71
N PHE A 50 -7.55 7.76 -2.37
CA PHE A 50 -6.42 7.08 -1.75
C PHE A 50 -6.36 5.60 -2.13
N PHE A 51 -7.45 4.85 -1.99
CA PHE A 51 -7.46 3.42 -2.34
C PHE A 51 -7.19 3.19 -3.83
N SER A 52 -7.75 4.02 -4.70
CA SER A 52 -7.46 3.96 -6.13
C SER A 52 -5.98 4.19 -6.40
N ALA A 53 -5.39 5.24 -5.83
CA ALA A 53 -3.96 5.54 -6.00
C ALA A 53 -3.07 4.40 -5.47
N MET A 54 -3.35 3.89 -4.28
CA MET A 54 -2.62 2.76 -3.67
C MET A 54 -2.67 1.50 -4.52
N ARG A 55 -3.85 1.15 -5.06
CA ARG A 55 -4.04 -0.01 -5.95
C ARG A 55 -3.26 0.13 -7.25
N HIS A 56 -3.23 1.32 -7.85
CA HIS A 56 -2.44 1.56 -9.06
C HIS A 56 -0.94 1.52 -8.75
N PHE A 57 -0.54 2.06 -7.60
CA PHE A 57 0.85 2.08 -7.17
C PHE A 57 1.41 0.67 -6.96
N GLU A 58 0.68 -0.18 -6.22
CA GLU A 58 1.09 -1.58 -6.04
C GLU A 58 1.20 -2.32 -7.37
N LYS A 59 0.24 -2.15 -8.28
CA LYS A 59 0.29 -2.78 -9.60
C LYS A 59 1.53 -2.35 -10.37
N ALA A 60 1.86 -1.06 -10.35
CA ALA A 60 3.04 -0.52 -11.00
C ALA A 60 4.34 -1.06 -10.38
N LEU A 61 4.41 -1.20 -9.06
CA LEU A 61 5.56 -1.80 -8.40
C LEU A 61 5.72 -3.28 -8.77
N LYS A 62 4.64 -4.04 -8.81
CA LYS A 62 4.65 -5.46 -9.23
C LYS A 62 5.04 -5.61 -10.70
N SER A 63 4.53 -4.77 -11.60
CA SER A 63 4.91 -4.81 -13.01
C SER A 63 6.39 -4.48 -13.24
N ASN A 64 7.00 -3.70 -12.34
CA ASN A 64 8.43 -3.40 -12.36
C ASN A 64 9.28 -4.47 -11.65
N GLY A 65 8.69 -5.61 -11.24
CA GLY A 65 9.40 -6.73 -10.65
C GLY A 65 9.56 -6.69 -9.12
N HIS A 66 9.02 -5.68 -8.44
CA HIS A 66 9.09 -5.63 -6.97
C HIS A 66 8.10 -6.61 -6.32
N ARG A 67 8.53 -7.21 -5.20
CA ARG A 67 7.69 -8.09 -4.38
C ARG A 67 6.79 -7.26 -3.47
N VAL A 68 5.50 -7.20 -3.78
CA VAL A 68 4.52 -6.42 -3.00
C VAL A 68 3.42 -7.32 -2.44
N ILE A 69 3.14 -7.18 -1.15
CA ILE A 69 1.97 -7.73 -0.48
C ILE A 69 0.99 -6.58 -0.25
N TYR A 70 -0.24 -6.76 -0.73
CA TYR A 70 -1.29 -5.75 -0.65
C TYR A 70 -2.56 -6.37 -0.13
N TYR A 71 -3.12 -5.78 0.93
CA TYR A 71 -4.40 -6.20 1.46
C TYR A 71 -5.44 -5.12 1.24
N ARG A 72 -6.53 -5.49 0.56
CA ARG A 72 -7.70 -4.62 0.38
C ARG A 72 -8.50 -4.53 1.67
N ILE A 73 -9.37 -3.53 1.76
CA ILE A 73 -10.18 -3.21 2.94
C ILE A 73 -11.16 -4.34 3.30
N ASN A 74 -11.51 -5.17 2.32
CA ASN A 74 -12.42 -6.30 2.46
C ASN A 74 -11.72 -7.66 2.25
N ASP A 75 -10.38 -7.69 2.26
CA ASP A 75 -9.63 -8.94 2.15
C ASP A 75 -9.81 -9.78 3.42
N LYS A 76 -10.08 -11.09 3.27
CA LYS A 76 -10.23 -12.02 4.40
C LYS A 76 -8.97 -12.11 5.25
N LYS A 77 -7.79 -11.84 4.66
CA LYS A 77 -6.51 -11.80 5.37
C LYS A 77 -6.20 -10.45 6.00
N ASN A 78 -7.00 -9.42 5.73
CA ASN A 78 -6.93 -8.14 6.42
C ASN A 78 -7.74 -8.25 7.72
N THR A 79 -7.16 -8.92 8.72
CA THR A 79 -7.85 -9.31 9.96
C THR A 79 -7.75 -8.29 11.08
N GLN A 80 -7.28 -7.06 10.80
CA GLN A 80 -7.19 -6.03 11.83
C GLN A 80 -8.59 -5.64 12.29
N GLN A 81 -8.91 -6.01 13.53
CA GLN A 81 -10.09 -5.56 14.26
C GLN A 81 -9.60 -4.60 15.34
N LEU A 82 -10.03 -3.35 15.28
CA LEU A 82 -9.82 -2.34 16.31
C LEU A 82 -11.15 -1.67 16.63
#